data_AF-A0A4Z1HD33-F1
#
_entry.id   AF-A0A4Z1HD33-F1
#
_cell.length_a   1.000
_cell.length_b   1.000
_cell.length_c   1.000
_cell.angle_alpha   90.00
_cell.angle_beta   90.00
_cell.angle_gamma   90.00
#
_symmetry.space_group_name_H-M   'P 1'
#
loop_
_entity.id
_entity.type
_entity.pdbx_description
1 polymer ?
#
loop_
_entity_poly.entity_id
_entity_poly.type
_entity_poly.pdbx_seq_one_letter_code
_entity_poly.pdbx_strand_id
1 'polypeptide(L)'
;MTTIISTGPDPPGVNYPVSANAITLPIFSIIFILLLIVPFRLLYRVSNIAACSLVIINIISLIFVAMNALLWPTDSLASRFSGNIVCDIQVLLRQALYTAMTSTTCCISLFLARASDEKKKSGKRLCFLFYDSDFTSSAALHNTN
;
A
#
# COMPACT_ATOMS: atom_id res chain seq x y z
N MET A 1 18.18 29.82 5.64
CA MET A 1 17.25 29.90 6.79
C MET A 1 17.05 28.48 7.30
N THR A 2 17.86 28.08 8.28
CA THR A 2 17.76 26.78 8.95
C THR A 2 16.75 26.91 10.09
N THR A 3 15.52 26.47 9.87
CA THR A 3 14.55 26.27 10.96
C THR A 3 15.06 25.10 11.81
N ILE A 4 15.61 25.43 12.97
CA ILE A 4 15.89 24.47 14.03
C ILE A 4 14.52 23.94 14.45
N ILE A 5 14.25 22.67 14.14
CA ILE A 5 13.14 21.94 14.76
C ILE A 5 13.49 21.88 16.24
N SER A 6 12.85 22.74 17.03
CA SER A 6 12.92 22.67 18.48
C SER A 6 12.33 21.32 18.87
N THR A 7 13.19 20.36 19.20
CA THR A 7 12.84 19.09 19.84
C THR A 7 12.60 19.27 21.34
N GLY A 8 12.45 20.52 21.80
CA GLY A 8 12.10 20.83 23.18
C GLY A 8 10.64 20.48 23.47
N PRO A 9 10.33 19.97 24.67
CA PRO A 9 8.95 19.69 25.07
C PRO A 9 8.10 20.97 25.00
N ASP A 10 6.86 20.79 24.54
CA ASP A 10 5.87 21.86 24.38
C ASP A 10 5.69 22.62 25.71
N PRO A 11 5.48 23.95 25.69
CA PRO A 11 5.29 24.73 26.91
C PRO A 11 4.08 24.20 27.71
N PRO A 12 4.19 24.05 29.04
CA PRO A 12 3.11 23.48 29.84
C PRO A 12 1.84 24.35 29.74
N GLY A 13 0.74 23.77 29.25
CA GLY A 13 -0.57 24.45 29.16
C GLY A 13 -1.16 24.56 27.75
N VAL A 14 -0.45 24.14 26.69
CA VAL A 14 -1.05 24.09 25.33
C VAL A 14 -1.90 22.83 25.15
N ASN A 15 -3.22 23.02 25.05
CA ASN A 15 -4.12 21.99 24.54
C ASN A 15 -4.14 22.08 23.01
N TYR A 16 -3.54 21.09 22.36
CA TYR A 16 -3.64 20.92 20.92
C TYR A 16 -5.03 20.35 20.59
N PRO A 17 -5.82 21.00 19.72
CA PRO A 17 -7.05 20.39 19.25
C PRO A 17 -6.70 19.13 18.47
N VAL A 18 -7.55 18.11 18.59
CA VAL A 18 -7.42 16.88 17.80
C VAL A 18 -7.50 17.28 16.33
N SER A 19 -6.50 16.86 15.53
CA SER A 19 -6.48 17.22 14.12
C SER A 19 -7.70 16.60 13.43
N ALA A 20 -8.38 17.36 12.56
CA ALA A 20 -9.53 16.83 11.80
C ALA A 20 -9.14 15.59 10.97
N ASN A 21 -7.87 15.54 10.58
CA ASN A 21 -7.22 14.45 9.86
C ASN A 21 -7.29 13.14 10.65
N ALA A 22 -7.01 13.19 11.97
CA ALA A 22 -7.01 12.02 12.85
C ALA A 22 -8.34 11.26 12.85
N ILE A 23 -9.45 11.96 12.59
CA ILE A 23 -10.80 11.39 12.62
C ILE A 23 -11.27 11.04 11.20
N THR A 24 -11.04 11.91 10.22
CA THR A 24 -11.53 11.73 8.85
C THR A 24 -10.82 10.59 8.10
N LEU A 25 -9.50 10.46 8.27
CA LEU A 25 -8.69 9.41 7.61
C LEU A 25 -9.13 7.97 7.97
N PRO A 26 -9.31 7.59 9.24
CA PRO A 26 -9.73 6.23 9.58
C PRO A 26 -11.17 5.95 9.15
N ILE A 27 -12.08 6.93 9.23
CA ILE A 27 -13.47 6.76 8.75
C ILE A 27 -13.47 6.46 7.25
N PHE A 28 -12.70 7.23 6.48
CA PHE A 28 -12.59 7.03 5.04
C PHE A 28 -11.97 5.66 4.72
N SER A 29 -10.96 5.25 5.48
CA SER A 29 -10.33 3.93 5.33
C SER A 29 -11.33 2.78 5.52
N ILE A 30 -12.17 2.84 6.57
CA ILE A 30 -13.20 1.82 6.83
C ILE A 30 -14.22 1.76 5.68
N ILE A 31 -14.67 2.92 5.19
CA ILE A 31 -15.61 2.99 4.06
C ILE A 31 -14.99 2.36 2.81
N PHE A 32 -13.72 2.62 2.54
CA PHE A 32 -13.00 2.03 1.41
C PHE A 32 -12.85 0.52 1.53
N ILE A 33 -12.56 -0.01 2.72
CA ILE A 33 -12.49 -1.46 2.96
C ILE A 33 -13.84 -2.12 2.70
N LEU A 34 -14.95 -1.51 3.12
CA LEU A 34 -16.30 -1.99 2.84
C LEU A 34 -16.62 -1.97 1.34
N LEU A 35 -16.22 -0.90 0.63
CA LEU A 35 -16.38 -0.82 -0.82
C LEU A 35 -15.54 -1.87 -1.55
N LEU A 36 -14.34 -2.20 -1.07
CA LEU A 36 -13.44 -3.20 -1.64
C LEU A 36 -13.91 -4.64 -1.42
N ILE A 37 -14.75 -4.90 -0.41
CA ILE A 37 -15.34 -6.23 -0.17
C ILE A 37 -16.22 -6.68 -1.34
N VAL A 38 -16.95 -5.75 -1.97
CA VAL A 38 -17.85 -6.04 -3.09
C VAL A 38 -17.08 -6.61 -4.31
N PRO A 39 -16.07 -5.92 -4.88
CA PRO A 39 -15.27 -6.47 -5.95
C PRO A 39 -14.47 -7.69 -5.48
N PHE A 40 -14.02 -7.77 -4.23
CA PHE A 40 -13.31 -8.95 -3.73
C PHE A 40 -14.16 -10.23 -3.87
N ARG A 41 -15.44 -10.18 -3.48
CA ARG A 41 -16.36 -11.33 -3.59
C ARG A 41 -16.60 -11.73 -5.05
N LEU A 42 -16.69 -10.75 -5.94
CA LEU A 42 -16.87 -10.98 -7.38
C LEU A 42 -15.62 -11.62 -8.01
N LEU A 43 -14.45 -11.07 -7.71
CA LEU A 43 -13.15 -11.52 -8.23
C LEU A 43 -12.78 -12.91 -7.69
N TYR A 44 -13.12 -13.20 -6.44
CA TYR A 44 -12.90 -14.52 -5.84
C TYR A 44 -13.65 -15.62 -6.60
N ARG A 45 -14.85 -15.32 -7.11
CA ARG A 45 -15.64 -16.26 -7.91
C ARG A 45 -15.04 -16.54 -9.30
N VAL A 46 -14.34 -15.57 -9.87
CA VAL A 46 -13.68 -15.68 -11.19
C VAL A 46 -12.26 -16.25 -11.07
N SER A 47 -11.76 -16.47 -9.84
CA SER A 47 -10.41 -16.99 -9.54
C SER A 47 -9.29 -16.20 -10.25
N ASN A 48 -9.49 -14.91 -10.50
CA ASN A 48 -8.47 -14.04 -11.10
C ASN A 48 -7.49 -13.61 -10.01
N ILE A 49 -6.39 -14.36 -9.90
CA ILE A 49 -5.39 -14.18 -8.83
C ILE A 49 -4.75 -12.78 -8.84
N ALA A 50 -4.58 -12.18 -10.03
CA ALA A 50 -3.99 -10.85 -10.19
C ALA A 50 -4.95 -9.76 -9.65
N ALA A 51 -6.24 -9.88 -9.94
CA ALA A 51 -7.21 -8.93 -9.44
C ALA A 51 -7.38 -9.04 -7.90
N CYS A 52 -7.33 -10.26 -7.36
CA CYS A 52 -7.36 -10.50 -5.91
C CYS A 52 -6.15 -9.90 -5.19
N SER A 53 -4.92 -10.04 -5.73
CA SER A 53 -3.72 -9.45 -5.12
C SER A 53 -3.79 -7.92 -5.09
N LEU A 54 -4.30 -7.28 -6.14
CA LEU A 54 -4.48 -5.82 -6.18
C LEU A 54 -5.41 -5.33 -5.05
N VAL A 55 -6.50 -6.04 -4.78
CA VAL A 55 -7.44 -5.70 -3.71
C VAL A 55 -6.78 -5.86 -2.34
N ILE A 56 -6.03 -6.94 -2.12
CA ILE A 56 -5.30 -7.18 -0.87
C ILE A 56 -4.27 -6.06 -0.62
N ILE A 57 -3.51 -5.68 -1.65
CA ILE A 57 -2.52 -4.59 -1.57
C ILE A 57 -3.18 -3.25 -1.19
N ASN A 58 -4.36 -2.97 -1.73
CA ASN A 58 -5.13 -1.77 -1.37
C ASN A 58 -5.61 -1.82 0.09
N ILE A 59 -6.15 -2.95 0.55
CA ILE A 59 -6.60 -3.13 1.95
C ILE A 59 -5.43 -2.90 2.92
N ILE A 60 -4.25 -3.46 2.64
CA ILE A 60 -3.06 -3.27 3.46
C ILE A 60 -2.67 -1.78 3.52
N SER A 61 -2.72 -1.09 2.38
CA SER A 61 -2.40 0.35 2.30
C SER A 61 -3.37 1.20 3.14
N LEU A 62 -4.66 0.87 3.13
CA LEU A 62 -5.71 1.53 3.91
C LEU A 62 -5.52 1.31 5.42
N ILE A 63 -5.07 0.12 5.84
CA ILE A 63 -4.73 -0.18 7.23
C ILE A 63 -3.58 0.70 7.71
N PHE A 64 -2.54 0.88 6.88
CA PHE A 64 -1.42 1.76 7.22
C PHE A 64 -1.84 3.21 7.42
N VAL A 65 -2.76 3.71 6.59
CA VAL A 65 -3.32 5.05 6.74
C VAL A 65 -4.09 5.18 8.06
N ALA A 66 -4.92 4.19 8.41
CA ALA A 66 -5.66 4.19 9.67
C ALA A 66 -4.72 4.13 10.89
N MET A 67 -3.68 3.30 10.85
CA MET A 67 -2.67 3.23 11.92
C MET A 67 -1.95 4.54 12.13
N ASN A 68 -1.63 5.28 11.05
CA ASN A 68 -0.95 6.58 11.18
C ASN A 68 -1.84 7.62 11.85
N ALA A 69 -3.13 7.66 11.49
CA ALA A 69 -4.09 8.58 12.10
C ALA A 69 -4.34 8.26 13.59
N LEU A 70 -4.33 6.97 13.96
CA LEU A 70 -4.53 6.52 15.35
C LEU A 70 -3.30 6.71 16.23
N LEU A 71 -2.09 6.54 15.68
CA LEU A 71 -0.85 6.65 16.46
C LEU A 71 -0.49 8.11 16.79
N TRP A 72 -0.89 9.05 15.92
CA TRP A 72 -0.67 10.49 16.09
C TRP A 72 -1.97 11.28 15.90
N PRO A 73 -2.92 11.16 16.85
CA PRO A 73 -4.16 11.93 16.78
C PRO A 73 -3.92 13.42 17.00
N THR A 74 -2.80 13.75 17.64
CA THR A 74 -2.49 15.07 18.17
C THR A 74 -1.06 15.48 17.82
N ASP A 75 -0.87 16.78 17.58
CA ASP A 75 0.40 17.33 17.08
C ASP A 75 1.46 17.57 18.17
N SER A 76 1.21 17.20 19.43
CA SER A 76 2.23 17.34 20.49
C SER A 76 3.36 16.35 20.34
N LEU A 77 4.59 16.85 20.38
CA LEU A 77 5.78 16.02 20.34
C LEU A 77 6.14 15.46 21.74
N ALA A 78 5.72 16.12 22.82
CA ALA A 78 6.10 15.75 24.20
C ALA A 78 5.37 14.50 24.75
N SER A 79 4.12 14.28 24.36
CA SER A 79 3.31 13.12 24.82
C SER A 79 3.14 12.04 23.75
N ARG A 80 3.81 12.19 22.60
CA ARG A 80 3.68 11.32 21.44
C ARG A 80 4.37 9.98 21.68
N PHE A 81 3.74 8.89 21.24
CA PHE A 81 4.37 7.58 21.24
C PHE A 81 5.55 7.53 20.25
N SER A 82 6.68 6.95 20.67
CA SER A 82 7.84 6.74 19.80
C SER A 82 7.58 5.61 18.81
N GLY A 83 7.07 5.97 17.63
CA GLY A 83 6.71 5.04 16.55
C GLY A 83 7.88 4.61 15.65
N ASN A 84 9.12 4.62 16.14
CA ASN A 84 10.33 4.44 15.30
C ASN A 84 10.28 3.13 14.49
N ILE A 85 9.85 2.03 15.13
CA ILE A 85 9.73 0.71 14.50
C ILE A 85 8.62 0.69 13.45
N VAL A 86 7.47 1.30 13.77
CA VAL A 86 6.30 1.32 12.86
C VAL A 86 6.62 2.11 11.59
N CYS A 87 7.31 3.25 11.73
CA CYS A 87 7.68 4.09 10.60
C CYS A 87 8.64 3.36 9.63
N ASP A 88 9.64 2.67 10.16
CA ASP A 88 10.65 1.97 9.34
C ASP A 88 10.03 0.83 8.52
N ILE A 89 9.21 -0.01 9.18
CA ILE A 89 8.48 -1.11 8.52
C ILE A 89 7.51 -0.54 7.49
N GLN A 90 6.82 0.55 7.83
CA GLN A 90 5.84 1.14 6.93
C GLN A 90 6.46 1.70 5.67
N VAL A 91 7.60 2.40 5.75
CA VAL A 91 8.26 2.96 4.56
C VAL A 91 8.74 1.84 3.64
N LEU A 92 9.36 0.80 4.20
CA LEU A 92 9.80 -0.37 3.43
C LEU A 92 8.64 -1.07 2.73
N LEU A 93 7.55 -1.33 3.48
CA LEU A 93 6.39 -2.02 2.94
C LEU A 93 5.63 -1.16 1.93
N ARG A 94 5.54 0.17 2.14
CA ARG A 94 4.91 1.08 1.17
C ARG A 94 5.64 1.05 -0.18
N GLN A 95 6.97 1.00 -0.18
CA GLN A 95 7.75 0.89 -1.41
C GLN A 95 7.44 -0.42 -2.15
N ALA A 96 7.39 -1.55 -1.43
CA ALA A 96 7.05 -2.85 -2.01
C ALA A 96 5.60 -2.91 -2.53
N LEU A 97 4.65 -2.26 -1.84
CA LEU A 97 3.25 -2.24 -2.27
C LEU A 97 3.07 -1.43 -3.56
N TYR A 98 3.78 -0.30 -3.73
CA TYR A 98 3.68 0.52 -4.95
C TYR A 98 4.19 -0.20 -6.20
N THR A 99 5.30 -0.93 -6.08
CA THR A 99 5.81 -1.74 -7.19
C THR A 99 4.85 -2.89 -7.52
N ALA A 100 4.29 -3.56 -6.49
CA ALA A 100 3.31 -4.62 -6.66
C ALA A 100 1.97 -4.13 -7.27
N MET A 101 1.50 -2.92 -6.93
CA MET A 101 0.31 -2.33 -7.56
C MET A 101 0.53 -2.10 -9.06
N THR A 102 1.69 -1.55 -9.42
CA THR A 102 2.02 -1.20 -10.81
C THR A 102 2.13 -2.45 -11.68
N SER A 103 2.82 -3.50 -11.19
CA SER A 103 2.97 -4.76 -11.92
C SER A 103 1.63 -5.46 -12.12
N THR A 104 0.80 -5.54 -11.06
CA THR A 104 -0.51 -6.17 -11.12
C THR A 104 -1.46 -5.45 -12.09
N THR A 105 -1.43 -4.12 -12.08
CA THR A 105 -2.25 -3.29 -13.01
C THR A 105 -1.83 -3.51 -14.46
N CYS A 106 -0.53 -3.61 -14.73
CA CYS A 106 0.01 -3.94 -16.06
C CYS A 106 -0.47 -5.33 -16.52
N CYS A 107 -0.38 -6.35 -15.66
CA CYS A 107 -0.84 -7.71 -15.96
C CYS A 107 -2.34 -7.75 -16.32
N ILE A 108 -3.18 -7.04 -15.56
CA ILE A 108 -4.62 -6.95 -15.85
C ILE A 108 -4.85 -6.27 -17.21
N SER A 109 -4.12 -5.18 -17.48
CA SER A 109 -4.25 -4.42 -18.74
C SER A 109 -3.86 -5.27 -19.95
N LEU A 110 -2.79 -6.06 -19.85
CA LEU A 110 -2.34 -6.99 -20.89
C LEU A 110 -3.34 -8.14 -21.09
N PHE A 111 -3.88 -8.70 -20.01
CA PHE A 111 -4.92 -9.74 -20.12
C PHE A 111 -6.14 -9.24 -20.90
N LEU A 112 -6.59 -8.01 -20.61
CA LEU A 112 -7.71 -7.38 -21.31
C LEU A 112 -7.39 -7.02 -22.77
N ALA A 113 -6.17 -6.55 -23.05
CA ALA A 113 -5.72 -6.28 -24.41
C ALA A 113 -5.68 -7.57 -25.26
N ARG A 114 -5.16 -8.67 -24.70
CA ARG A 114 -5.12 -9.97 -25.36
C ARG A 114 -6.53 -10.52 -25.65
N ALA A 115 -7.44 -10.41 -24.68
CA ALA A 115 -8.84 -10.80 -24.88
C ALA A 115 -9.52 -10.03 -26.03
N SER A 116 -9.10 -8.79 -26.28
CA SER A 116 -9.57 -7.98 -27.40
C SER A 116 -8.90 -8.39 -28.73
N ASP A 117 -7.62 -8.77 -28.69
CA ASP A 117 -6.83 -9.22 -29.83
C ASP A 117 -7.13 -10.66 -30.28
N GLU A 118 -7.88 -11.47 -29.54
CA GLU A 118 -8.29 -12.81 -29.98
C GLU A 118 -9.21 -12.79 -31.22
N LYS A 119 -9.73 -11.61 -31.60
CA LYS A 119 -10.36 -11.39 -32.90
C LYS A 119 -9.37 -11.13 -34.05
N LYS A 120 -8.05 -11.09 -33.78
CA LYS A 120 -7.00 -10.69 -34.73
C LYS A 120 -5.65 -11.39 -34.44
N LYS A 121 -5.58 -12.69 -34.78
CA LYS A 121 -4.37 -13.54 -34.94
C LYS A 121 -3.56 -13.95 -33.70
N SER A 122 -3.55 -15.27 -33.51
CA SER A 122 -2.52 -16.14 -32.93
C SER A 122 -1.11 -15.52 -32.78
N GLY A 123 -0.67 -15.34 -31.54
CA GLY A 123 0.67 -14.86 -31.19
C GLY A 123 0.96 -15.09 -29.71
N LYS A 124 1.20 -16.36 -29.36
CA LYS A 124 1.39 -16.88 -28.00
C LYS A 124 2.70 -16.38 -27.37
N ARG A 125 2.68 -16.33 -26.03
CA ARG A 125 3.80 -16.19 -25.06
C ARG A 125 4.20 -14.75 -24.72
N LEU A 126 3.81 -14.29 -23.53
CA LEU A 126 4.68 -13.43 -22.68
C LEU A 126 4.16 -13.14 -21.26
N CYS A 127 2.97 -13.59 -20.84
CA CYS A 127 2.44 -13.15 -19.53
C CYS A 127 3.03 -13.88 -18.31
N PHE A 128 3.80 -14.96 -18.50
CA PHE A 128 4.37 -15.73 -17.37
C PHE A 128 5.76 -15.25 -16.93
N LEU A 129 6.40 -14.32 -17.65
CA LEU A 129 7.78 -13.91 -17.36
C LEU A 129 7.91 -12.74 -16.37
N PHE A 130 6.83 -12.07 -15.99
CA PHE A 130 6.95 -10.93 -15.08
C PHE A 130 6.97 -11.32 -13.59
N TYR A 131 6.43 -12.48 -13.21
CA TYR A 131 6.53 -12.96 -11.82
C TYR A 131 7.88 -13.64 -11.52
N ASP A 132 8.56 -14.18 -12.54
CA ASP A 132 9.85 -14.86 -12.37
C ASP A 132 11.03 -13.87 -12.21
N SER A 133 10.95 -12.70 -12.84
CA SER A 133 12.08 -11.76 -12.94
C SER A 133 12.48 -11.11 -11.61
N ASP A 134 11.53 -10.85 -10.69
CA ASP A 134 11.84 -10.20 -9.40
C ASP A 134 12.26 -11.21 -8.31
N PHE A 135 11.68 -12.42 -8.26
CA PHE A 135 12.06 -13.42 -7.23
C PHE A 135 13.39 -14.12 -7.57
N THR A 136 13.66 -14.40 -8.85
CA THR A 136 14.93 -15.01 -9.28
C THR A 136 16.10 -14.04 -9.15
N SER A 137 15.90 -12.72 -9.26
CA SER A 137 16.98 -11.73 -9.10
C SER A 137 17.43 -11.57 -7.64
N SER A 138 16.52 -11.65 -6.66
CA SER A 138 16.91 -11.64 -5.23
C SER A 138 17.48 -12.97 -4.74
N ALA A 139 17.09 -14.12 -5.30
CA ALA A 139 17.66 -15.42 -4.93
C ALA A 139 19.06 -15.67 -5.50
N ALA A 140 19.40 -15.07 -6.66
CA ALA A 140 20.72 -15.21 -7.28
C ALA A 140 21.82 -14.40 -6.57
N LEU A 141 21.49 -13.34 -5.84
CA LEU A 141 22.46 -12.48 -5.14
C LEU A 141 22.88 -13.03 -3.75
N HIS A 142 22.21 -14.07 -3.23
CA HIS A 142 22.55 -14.72 -1.95
C HIS A 142 23.24 -16.08 -2.15
N ASN A 143 23.53 -16.50 -3.39
CA ASN A 143 24.22 -17.76 -3.69
C ASN A 143 25.50 -17.51 -4.52
N THR A 144 26.22 -16.45 -4.15
CA THR A 144 27.60 -16.17 -4.59
C THR A 144 28.40 -15.65 -3.41
N ASN A 145 28.57 -16.47 -2.38
CA ASN A 145 29.71 -16.43 -1.48
C ASN A 145 30.03 -17.85 -1.05
#